data_AF-A0A2V6WDY1-F1
#
_entry.id   AF-A0A2V6WDY1-F1
#
_cell.length_a   1.000
_cell.length_b   1.000
_cell.length_c   1.000
_cell.angle_alpha   90.00
_cell.angle_beta   90.00
_cell.angle_gamma   90.00
#
_symmetry.space_group_name_H-M   'P 1'
#
loop_
_entity.id
_entity.type
_entity.pdbx_description
1 polymer ?
#
loop_
_entity_poly.entity_id
_entity_poly.type
_entity_poly.pdbx_seq_one_letter_code
_entity_poly.pdbx_strand_id
1 'polypeptide(L)'
;LRFRTLPLDDGASDLAAARKAVSAKTAALVIQSPNFYGCLEELAEAAEIAHAAGALLIAVADPVNLGVLEPPGALGADIAV
;
A
#
# COMPACT_ATOMS: atom_id res chain seq x y z
N LEU A 1 -13.25 3.87 13.41
CA LEU A 1 -12.19 3.15 12.65
C LEU A 1 -10.99 2.96 13.56
N ARG A 2 -10.35 1.78 13.55
CA ARG A 2 -9.10 1.55 14.29
C ARG A 2 -7.96 1.62 13.27
N PHE A 3 -6.99 2.50 13.52
CA PHE A 3 -5.78 2.59 12.70
C PHE A 3 -4.64 1.87 13.40
N ARG A 4 -3.76 1.26 12.59
CA ARG A 4 -2.52 0.64 13.03
C ARG A 4 -1.45 1.02 12.03
N THR A 5 -0.42 1.71 12.49
CA THR A 5 0.77 1.98 11.70
C THR A 5 1.67 0.75 11.71
N LEU A 6 2.20 0.40 10.55
CA LEU A 6 3.18 -0.67 10.39
C LEU A 6 4.58 -0.05 10.31
N PRO A 7 5.63 -0.80 10.70
CA PRO A 7 7.00 -0.32 10.59
C PRO A 7 7.40 -0.14 9.12
N LEU A 8 8.50 0.59 8.93
CA LEU A 8 9.19 0.71 7.67
C LEU A 8 10.47 -0.12 7.71
N ASP A 9 10.88 -0.63 6.56
CA ASP A 9 12.16 -1.29 6.32
C ASP A 9 12.96 -0.45 5.30
N ASP A 10 14.12 0.05 5.73
CA ASP A 10 14.97 1.00 4.97
C ASP A 10 14.20 2.17 4.32
N GLY A 11 13.18 2.67 5.03
CA GLY A 11 12.35 3.79 4.59
C GLY A 11 11.15 3.40 3.72
N ALA A 12 11.04 2.16 3.22
CA ALA A 12 9.88 1.63 2.50
C ALA A 12 8.95 0.82 3.42
N SER A 13 7.74 0.47 2.97
CA SER A 13 6.82 -0.34 3.79
C SER A 13 7.36 -1.74 4.08
N ASP A 14 7.38 -2.14 5.36
CA ASP A 14 7.71 -3.52 5.73
C ASP A 14 6.54 -4.46 5.39
N LEU A 15 6.60 -5.07 4.20
CA LEU A 15 5.58 -6.00 3.73
C LEU A 15 5.55 -7.32 4.52
N ALA A 16 6.64 -7.71 5.18
CA ALA A 16 6.64 -8.86 6.07
C ALA A 16 5.85 -8.57 7.35
N ALA A 17 5.95 -7.35 7.90
CA ALA A 17 5.08 -6.89 8.97
C ALA A 17 3.62 -6.76 8.52
N ALA A 18 3.37 -6.30 7.29
CA ALA A 18 2.03 -6.24 6.70
C ALA A 18 1.39 -7.63 6.61
N ARG A 19 2.10 -8.63 6.07
CA ARG A 19 1.64 -10.02 6.00
C ARG A 19 1.24 -10.60 7.37
N LYS A 20 1.95 -10.22 8.43
CA LYS A 20 1.64 -10.65 9.82
C LYS A 20 0.48 -9.89 10.44
N ALA A 21 0.26 -8.65 10.04
CA ALA A 21 -0.71 -7.74 10.67
C ALA A 21 -2.09 -7.79 10.01
N VAL A 22 -2.13 -7.98 8.68
CA VAL A 22 -3.36 -8.03 7.90
C VAL A 22 -4.11 -9.35 8.18
N SER A 23 -5.44 -9.26 8.33
CA SER A 23 -6.30 -10.40 8.65
C SER A 23 -7.72 -10.15 8.14
N ALA A 24 -8.62 -11.13 8.27
CA ALA A 24 -10.03 -10.99 7.90
C ALA A 24 -10.80 -9.86 8.65
N LYS A 25 -10.19 -9.23 9.66
CA LYS A 25 -10.74 -8.05 10.35
C LYS A 25 -10.23 -6.72 9.77
N THR A 26 -9.29 -6.77 8.84
CA THR A 26 -8.71 -5.59 8.18
C THR A 26 -9.64 -5.13 7.07
N ALA A 27 -9.99 -3.84 7.06
CA ALA A 27 -10.82 -3.28 6.00
C ALA A 27 -9.99 -2.84 4.79
N ALA A 28 -8.82 -2.25 5.03
CA ALA A 28 -7.91 -1.80 3.98
C ALA A 28 -6.46 -1.75 4.46
N LEU A 29 -5.53 -1.89 3.51
CA LEU A 29 -4.13 -1.49 3.62
C LEU A 29 -3.97 -0.16 2.88
N VAL A 30 -3.37 0.84 3.52
CA VAL A 30 -3.19 2.19 2.95
C VAL A 30 -1.69 2.45 2.81
N ILE A 31 -1.23 2.71 1.59
CA ILE A 31 0.19 2.94 1.28
C ILE A 31 0.32 4.22 0.48
N GLN A 32 1.26 5.07 0.86
CA GLN A 32 1.63 6.24 0.07
C GLN A 32 2.75 5.85 -0.91
N SER A 33 2.56 6.02 -2.22
CA SER A 33 3.57 5.66 -3.23
C SER A 33 3.71 6.74 -4.30
N PRO A 34 4.92 7.29 -4.53
CA PRO A 34 6.10 7.22 -3.65
C PRO A 34 5.81 7.73 -2.24
N ASN A 35 6.51 7.19 -1.24
CA ASN A 35 6.27 7.55 0.16
C ASN A 35 6.98 8.86 0.55
N PHE A 36 6.81 9.30 1.81
CA PHE A 36 7.43 10.52 2.33
C PHE A 36 8.96 10.59 2.17
N TYR A 37 9.64 9.44 2.20
CA TYR A 37 11.09 9.34 2.04
C TYR A 37 11.53 9.30 0.58
N GLY A 38 10.58 9.33 -0.37
CA GLY A 38 10.85 9.20 -1.80
C GLY A 38 11.07 7.76 -2.26
N CYS A 39 10.80 6.77 -1.40
CA CYS A 39 10.90 5.36 -1.78
C CYS A 39 9.71 4.97 -2.67
N LEU A 40 10.00 4.16 -3.69
CA LEU A 40 8.96 3.47 -4.45
C LEU A 40 8.45 2.28 -3.63
N GLU A 41 7.13 2.16 -3.54
CA GLU A 41 6.49 1.08 -2.78
C GLU A 41 6.07 -0.07 -3.70
N GLU A 42 6.21 -1.29 -3.21
CA GLU A 42 5.81 -2.53 -3.88
C GLU A 42 4.28 -2.72 -3.82
N LEU A 43 3.54 -1.84 -4.50
CA LEU A 43 2.07 -1.79 -4.45
C LEU A 43 1.42 -3.09 -4.93
N ALA A 44 1.99 -3.76 -5.93
CA ALA A 44 1.47 -5.02 -6.42
C ALA A 44 1.54 -6.12 -5.34
N GLU A 45 2.65 -6.22 -4.61
CA GLU A 45 2.75 -7.18 -3.50
C GLU A 45 1.82 -6.77 -2.34
N ALA A 46 1.69 -5.47 -2.06
CA ALA A 46 0.76 -4.98 -1.05
C ALA A 46 -0.70 -5.29 -1.40
N ALA A 47 -1.08 -5.24 -2.68
CA ALA A 47 -2.40 -5.60 -3.17
C ALA A 47 -2.68 -7.08 -2.87
N GLU A 48 -1.75 -7.97 -3.22
CA GLU A 48 -1.86 -9.41 -2.93
C GLU A 48 -2.04 -9.66 -1.42
N ILE A 49 -1.31 -8.95 -0.56
CA ILE A 49 -1.44 -9.06 0.90
C ILE A 49 -2.83 -8.62 1.38
N ALA A 50 -3.33 -7.50 0.88
CA ALA A 50 -4.64 -6.98 1.25
C ALA A 50 -5.76 -7.90 0.77
N HIS A 51 -5.74 -8.25 -0.52
CA HIS A 51 -6.77 -9.05 -1.18
C HIS A 51 -6.83 -10.48 -0.64
N ALA A 52 -5.69 -11.09 -0.28
CA ALA A 52 -5.67 -12.41 0.36
C ALA A 52 -6.45 -12.45 1.70
N ALA A 53 -6.64 -11.30 2.35
CA ALA A 53 -7.44 -11.17 3.56
C ALA A 53 -8.84 -10.59 3.33
N GLY A 54 -9.23 -10.31 2.09
CA GLY A 54 -10.47 -9.62 1.74
C GLY A 54 -10.47 -8.12 2.06
N ALA A 55 -9.30 -7.53 2.31
CA ALA A 55 -9.12 -6.09 2.51
C ALA A 55 -8.86 -5.39 1.17
N LEU A 56 -9.15 -4.09 1.09
CA LEU A 56 -8.81 -3.26 -0.06
C LEU A 56 -7.37 -2.74 0.03
N LEU A 57 -6.74 -2.44 -1.11
CA LEU A 57 -5.56 -1.60 -1.18
C LEU A 57 -5.96 -0.17 -1.57
N ILE A 58 -5.54 0.79 -0.75
CA ILE A 58 -5.66 2.23 -1.02
C ILE A 58 -4.26 2.78 -1.26
N ALA A 59 -4.02 3.29 -2.46
CA ALA A 59 -2.79 3.98 -2.81
C ALA A 59 -2.99 5.49 -2.67
N VAL A 60 -2.18 6.12 -1.84
CA VAL A 60 -2.07 7.59 -1.77
C VAL A 60 -0.94 7.99 -2.70
N ALA A 61 -1.27 8.58 -3.83
CA ALA A 61 -0.30 8.90 -4.88
C ALA A 61 -0.35 10.39 -5.21
N ASP A 62 0.81 11.03 -5.33
CA ASP A 62 0.87 12.37 -5.91
C ASP A 62 0.64 12.26 -7.43
N PRO A 63 -0.40 12.90 -7.99
CA PRO A 63 -0.70 12.84 -9.43
C PRO A 63 0.45 13.26 -10.33
N VAL A 64 1.37 14.12 -9.84
CA VAL A 64 2.55 14.54 -10.61
C VAL A 64 3.47 13.35 -10.88
N ASN A 65 3.63 12.43 -9.92
CA ASN A 65 4.48 11.25 -10.08
C ASN A 65 3.93 10.26 -11.11
N LEU A 66 2.60 10.25 -11.29
CA LEU A 66 1.91 9.38 -12.26
C LEU A 66 2.09 9.82 -13.72
N GLY A 67 2.77 10.94 -13.97
CA GLY A 67 3.24 11.29 -15.31
C GLY A 67 4.38 10.39 -15.81
N VAL A 68 5.05 9.66 -14.91
CA VAL A 68 6.20 8.81 -15.21
C VAL A 68 6.03 7.38 -14.67
N LEU A 69 5.44 7.24 -13.48
CA LEU A 69 5.24 5.96 -12.83
C LEU A 69 3.98 5.25 -13.31
N GLU A 70 3.99 3.92 -13.20
CA GLU A 70 2.81 3.09 -13.47
C GLU A 70 1.64 3.52 -12.56
N PRO A 71 0.41 3.71 -13.10
CA PRO A 71 -0.74 4.12 -12.29
C PRO A 71 -1.09 3.07 -11.23
N PRO A 72 -1.52 3.47 -10.01
CA PRO A 72 -1.78 2.53 -8.92
C PRO A 72 -2.82 1.45 -9.23
N GLY A 73 -3.83 1.77 -10.04
CA GLY A 73 -4.85 0.81 -10.46
C GLY A 73 -4.29 -0.36 -11.29
N ALA A 74 -3.24 -0.12 -12.09
CA ALA A 74 -2.53 -1.19 -12.81
C ALA A 74 -1.66 -2.05 -11.88
N LEU A 75 -1.32 -1.53 -10.70
CA LEU A 75 -0.59 -2.21 -9.63
C LEU A 75 -1.54 -2.83 -8.57
N GLY A 76 -2.84 -2.90 -8.84
CA GLY A 76 -3.81 -3.58 -7.96
C GLY A 76 -4.41 -2.72 -6.86
N ALA A 77 -4.22 -1.40 -6.88
CA ALA A 77 -4.94 -0.51 -5.96
C ALA A 77 -6.43 -0.45 -6.32
N ASP A 78 -7.29 -0.64 -5.33
CA ASP A 78 -8.75 -0.53 -5.49
C ASP A 78 -9.19 0.94 -5.48
N ILE A 79 -8.46 1.78 -4.75
CA ILE A 79 -8.71 3.21 -4.60
C ILE A 79 -7.38 3.94 -4.71
N ALA A 80 -7.31 4.97 -5.56
CA ALA A 80 -6.22 5.92 -5.63
C ALA A 80 -6.69 7.30 -5.15
N VAL A 81 -5.90 7.96 -4.30
CA VAL A 81 -6.17 9.30 -3.75
C VAL A 81 -4.96 10.20 -3.95
#